data_AF-Q8ITA2-F1
#
_entry.id   AF-Q8ITA2-F1
#
_cell.length_a   1.000
_cell.length_b   1.000
_cell.length_c   1.000
_cell.angle_alpha   90.00
_cell.angle_beta   90.00
_cell.angle_gamma   90.00
#
_symmetry.space_group_name_H-M   'P 1'
#
loop_
_entity.id
_entity.type
_entity.pdbx_description
1 polymer ?
#
loop_
_entity_poly.entity_id
_entity_poly.type
_entity_poly.pdbx_seq_one_letter_code
_entity_poly.pdbx_strand_id
1 'polypeptide(L)'
;DPRAPGCRNRHEGQFHFVEIGRVALFAYGPDKGKLCVIVDVIDQNRALVDGPATGVKRKQVNYKSLHLTQFKLNIGRAMRTGNLLKVWNKESMQSKWDATSWAKKIANKSLRKSLSDFDRFKLMKAKQARNRLIAIECGKLKKQAKKAPAKPLRVRKRKS
;
A
#
# COMPACT_ATOMS: atom_id res chain seq x y z
N ASP A 1 34.92 -0.71 3.10
CA ASP A 1 33.82 0.14 3.59
C ASP A 1 32.71 0.23 2.54
N PRO A 2 31.54 -0.41 2.72
CA PRO A 2 30.59 -0.60 1.62
C PRO A 2 29.52 0.50 1.61
N ARG A 3 29.90 1.76 1.36
CA ARG A 3 28.94 2.81 0.99
C ARG A 3 29.50 3.73 -0.09
N ALA A 4 29.61 3.20 -1.30
CA ALA A 4 29.83 4.01 -2.50
C ALA A 4 28.51 4.69 -2.94
N PRO A 5 28.47 6.02 -3.11
CA PRO A 5 27.29 6.72 -3.62
C PRO A 5 27.20 6.54 -5.15
N GLY A 6 26.25 5.73 -5.61
CA GLY A 6 26.06 5.49 -7.06
C GLY A 6 25.33 4.21 -7.46
N CYS A 7 25.03 3.33 -6.51
CA CYS A 7 24.06 2.27 -6.73
C CYS A 7 22.67 2.90 -6.82
N ARG A 8 22.10 2.99 -8.04
CA ARG A 8 20.65 3.17 -8.23
C ARG A 8 19.97 2.24 -7.25
N ASN A 9 19.07 2.75 -6.39
CA ASN A 9 18.20 1.92 -5.56
C ASN A 9 17.66 0.78 -6.42
N ARG A 10 18.33 -0.38 -6.39
CA ARG A 10 17.63 -1.63 -6.60
C ARG A 10 16.57 -1.53 -5.53
N HIS A 11 15.31 -1.55 -5.92
CA HIS A 11 14.26 -1.81 -4.97
C HIS A 11 14.63 -3.15 -4.35
N GLU A 12 15.39 -3.12 -3.25
CA GLU A 12 15.46 -4.20 -2.29
C GLU A 12 13.98 -4.52 -2.08
N GLY A 13 13.56 -5.70 -2.54
CA GLY A 13 12.21 -6.14 -2.29
C GLY A 13 12.03 -5.97 -0.79
N GLN A 14 11.17 -5.04 -0.37
CA GLN A 14 10.96 -4.78 1.04
C GLN A 14 10.30 -6.03 1.59
N PHE A 15 11.10 -6.97 2.08
CA PHE A 15 10.62 -8.19 2.68
C PHE A 15 9.82 -7.78 3.92
N HIS A 16 8.53 -8.11 3.91
CA HIS A 16 7.69 -7.91 5.06
C HIS A 16 7.85 -9.12 5.96
N PHE A 17 8.64 -8.96 7.02
CA PHE A 17 8.86 -10.02 7.99
C PHE A 17 7.65 -10.21 8.90
N VAL A 18 7.46 -11.45 9.36
CA VAL A 18 6.53 -11.73 10.45
C VAL A 18 7.21 -11.29 11.75
N GLU A 19 6.70 -10.23 12.35
CA GLU A 19 7.26 -9.66 13.58
C GLU A 19 6.14 -9.05 14.43
N ILE A 20 6.40 -8.95 15.74
CA ILE A 20 5.50 -8.31 16.69
C ILE A 20 5.35 -6.82 16.31
N GLY A 21 4.11 -6.34 16.31
CA GLY A 21 3.75 -4.98 15.91
C GLY A 21 3.54 -4.78 14.42
N ARG A 22 3.77 -5.78 13.56
CA ARG A 22 3.47 -5.65 12.13
C ARG A 22 1.97 -5.49 11.92
N VAL A 23 1.59 -4.49 11.11
CA VAL A 23 0.22 -4.33 10.63
C VAL A 23 -0.01 -5.24 9.43
N ALA A 24 -1.12 -5.96 9.46
CA ALA A 24 -1.56 -6.85 8.41
C ALA A 24 -3.01 -6.57 8.01
N LEU A 25 -3.36 -6.97 6.80
CA LEU A 25 -4.72 -6.92 6.26
C LEU A 25 -5.26 -8.35 6.15
N PHE A 26 -6.49 -8.59 6.58
CA PHE A 26 -7.15 -9.88 6.34
C PHE A 26 -7.49 -10.07 4.85
N ALA A 27 -6.91 -11.12 4.26
CA ALA A 27 -7.14 -11.51 2.86
C ALA A 27 -8.48 -12.24 2.67
N TYR A 28 -8.82 -13.09 3.62
CA TYR A 28 -10.01 -13.94 3.59
C TYR A 28 -10.62 -14.13 4.99
N GLY A 29 -11.80 -14.76 5.02
CA GLY A 29 -12.57 -15.00 6.23
C GLY A 29 -13.56 -13.87 6.58
N PRO A 30 -14.17 -13.93 7.77
CA PRO A 30 -15.23 -13.00 8.18
C PRO A 30 -14.74 -11.56 8.36
N ASP A 31 -13.45 -11.37 8.65
CA ASP A 31 -12.83 -10.05 8.84
C ASP A 31 -12.11 -9.54 7.59
N LYS A 32 -12.42 -10.09 6.41
CA LYS A 32 -11.77 -9.70 5.15
C LYS A 32 -11.79 -8.20 4.93
N GLY A 33 -10.62 -7.64 4.59
CA GLY A 33 -10.46 -6.21 4.32
C GLY A 33 -10.28 -5.34 5.58
N LYS A 34 -10.33 -5.93 6.78
CA LYS A 34 -10.01 -5.24 8.02
C LYS A 34 -8.51 -5.30 8.31
N LEU A 35 -8.01 -4.24 8.94
CA LEU A 35 -6.64 -4.17 9.44
C LEU A 35 -6.52 -4.80 10.81
N CYS A 36 -5.33 -5.28 11.10
CA CYS A 36 -4.98 -5.88 12.36
C CYS A 36 -3.49 -5.81 12.63
N VAL A 37 -3.10 -6.02 13.88
CA VAL A 37 -1.70 -6.00 14.32
C VAL A 37 -1.33 -7.38 14.85
N ILE A 38 -0.15 -7.88 14.47
CA ILE A 38 0.44 -9.08 15.06
C ILE A 38 0.93 -8.73 16.45
N VAL A 39 0.31 -9.31 17.48
CA VAL A 39 0.63 -9.05 18.89
C VAL A 39 1.60 -10.10 19.43
N ASP A 40 1.47 -11.35 18.99
CA ASP A 40 2.40 -12.42 19.32
C ASP A 40 2.52 -13.43 18.17
N VAL A 41 3.64 -14.13 18.12
CA VAL A 41 3.91 -15.25 17.22
C VAL A 41 3.68 -16.53 18.01
N ILE A 42 2.71 -17.34 17.59
CA ILE A 42 2.36 -18.58 18.30
C ILE A 42 3.22 -19.73 17.77
N ASP A 43 3.20 -19.92 16.45
CA ASP A 43 4.00 -20.92 15.75
C ASP A 43 4.35 -20.43 14.33
N GLN A 44 4.98 -21.29 13.52
CA GLN A 44 5.40 -20.94 12.16
C GLN A 44 4.25 -20.53 11.24
N ASN A 45 3.02 -21.00 11.51
CA ASN A 45 1.87 -20.80 10.66
C ASN A 45 0.84 -19.84 11.26
N ARG A 46 0.88 -19.56 12.57
CA ARG A 46 -0.17 -18.85 13.30
C ARG A 46 0.38 -17.72 14.15
N ALA A 47 -0.31 -16.58 14.11
CA ALA A 47 -0.10 -15.44 14.99
C ALA A 47 -1.31 -15.17 15.88
N LEU A 48 -1.05 -14.56 17.03
CA LEU A 48 -2.06 -13.87 17.81
C LEU A 48 -2.21 -12.46 17.27
N VAL A 49 -3.42 -12.11 16.84
CA VAL A 49 -3.71 -10.86 16.16
C VAL A 49 -4.80 -10.10 16.90
N ASP A 50 -4.70 -8.77 16.88
CA ASP A 50 -5.68 -7.87 17.49
C ASP A 50 -5.90 -6.63 16.59
N GLY A 51 -7.14 -6.16 16.49
CA GLY A 51 -7.50 -5.03 15.64
C GLY A 51 -8.55 -4.12 16.30
N PRO A 52 -8.22 -3.45 17.42
CA PRO A 52 -9.19 -2.69 18.20
C PRO A 52 -9.84 -1.55 17.42
N ALA A 53 -9.10 -0.89 16.53
CA ALA A 53 -9.63 0.22 15.73
C ALA A 53 -10.57 -0.25 14.60
N THR A 54 -10.42 -1.48 14.12
CA THR A 54 -11.21 -2.02 12.99
C THR A 54 -12.29 -3.03 13.45
N GLY A 55 -12.46 -3.19 14.77
CA GLY A 55 -13.45 -4.10 15.35
C GLY A 55 -13.11 -5.58 15.25
N VAL A 56 -11.85 -5.94 14.97
CA VAL A 56 -11.39 -7.33 15.02
C VAL A 56 -11.03 -7.68 16.45
N LYS A 57 -11.78 -8.62 17.04
CA LYS A 57 -11.46 -9.15 18.37
C LYS A 57 -10.15 -9.93 18.34
N ARG A 58 -9.42 -9.87 19.46
CA ARG A 58 -8.18 -10.64 19.66
C ARG A 58 -8.41 -12.13 19.43
N LYS A 59 -7.68 -12.72 18.49
CA LYS A 59 -7.79 -14.16 18.15
C LYS A 59 -6.54 -14.67 17.44
N GLN A 60 -6.43 -15.99 17.40
CA GLN A 60 -5.41 -16.68 16.62
C GLN A 60 -5.81 -16.73 15.13
N VAL A 61 -4.84 -16.48 14.25
CA VAL A 61 -5.03 -16.51 12.80
C VAL A 61 -3.82 -17.10 12.09
N ASN A 62 -4.05 -17.76 10.96
CA ASN A 62 -2.97 -18.27 10.11
C ASN A 62 -2.34 -17.13 9.29
N TYR A 63 -1.02 -17.13 9.11
CA TYR A 63 -0.31 -16.16 8.26
C TYR A 63 -0.79 -16.17 6.82
N LYS A 64 -1.22 -17.33 6.30
CA LYS A 64 -1.81 -17.43 4.97
C LYS A 64 -3.03 -16.53 4.80
N SER A 65 -3.74 -16.22 5.90
CA SER A 65 -4.93 -15.37 5.94
C SER A 65 -4.63 -13.88 5.91
N LEU A 66 -3.36 -13.52 6.03
CA LEU A 66 -2.91 -12.17 6.22
C LEU A 66 -2.06 -11.73 5.03
N HIS A 67 -2.26 -10.50 4.61
CA HIS A 67 -1.28 -9.78 3.80
C HIS A 67 -0.54 -8.80 4.70
N LEU A 68 0.76 -9.04 4.89
CA LEU A 68 1.62 -8.16 5.68
C LEU A 68 1.78 -6.83 4.94
N THR A 69 1.66 -5.74 5.68
CA THR A 69 1.86 -4.39 5.15
C THR A 69 3.25 -3.87 5.50
N GLN A 70 3.64 -2.76 4.88
CA GLN A 70 4.89 -2.05 5.20
C GLN A 70 4.90 -1.40 6.60
N PHE A 71 3.76 -1.29 7.28
CA PHE A 71 3.67 -0.59 8.58
C PHE A 71 4.02 -1.48 9.77
N LYS A 72 4.85 -0.94 10.68
CA LYS A 72 5.18 -1.51 11.99
C LYS A 72 4.73 -0.54 13.08
N LEU A 73 4.15 -1.07 14.13
CA LEU A 73 4.03 -0.40 15.42
C LEU A 73 5.15 -0.89 16.35
N ASN A 74 5.72 0.01 17.14
CA ASN A 74 6.65 -0.39 18.18
C ASN A 74 5.89 -0.81 19.45
N ILE A 75 5.66 -2.10 19.61
CA ILE A 75 4.92 -2.67 20.75
C ILE A 75 5.68 -3.83 21.38
N GLY A 76 5.49 -4.02 22.69
CA GLY A 76 5.93 -5.23 23.38
C GLY A 76 5.08 -6.46 23.05
N ARG A 77 5.65 -7.64 23.28
CA ARG A 77 4.95 -8.93 23.14
C ARG A 77 3.69 -8.97 24.00
N ALA A 78 2.60 -9.53 23.47
CA ALA A 78 1.35 -9.74 24.22
C ALA A 78 0.71 -8.47 24.81
N MET A 79 0.98 -7.28 24.26
CA MET A 79 0.38 -6.01 24.72
C MET A 79 -1.15 -6.09 24.79
N ARG A 80 -1.77 -5.52 25.84
CA ARG A 80 -3.25 -5.48 25.99
C ARG A 80 -3.92 -4.54 24.98
N THR A 81 -5.15 -4.87 24.60
CA THR A 81 -5.94 -4.20 23.55
C THR A 81 -6.10 -2.69 23.78
N GLY A 82 -6.33 -2.25 25.02
CA GLY A 82 -6.46 -0.83 25.34
C GLY A 82 -5.19 -0.01 25.09
N ASN A 83 -4.01 -0.59 25.40
CA ASN A 83 -2.73 0.08 25.14
C ASN A 83 -2.38 0.05 23.66
N LEU A 84 -2.71 -1.05 22.96
CA LEU A 84 -2.54 -1.15 21.52
C LEU A 84 -3.35 -0.06 20.78
N LEU A 85 -4.58 0.21 21.22
CA LEU A 85 -5.40 1.29 20.65
C LEU A 85 -4.76 2.67 20.84
N LYS A 86 -4.17 2.93 22.01
CA LYS A 86 -3.43 4.18 22.27
C LYS A 86 -2.25 4.33 21.32
N VAL A 87 -1.47 3.28 21.10
CA VAL A 87 -0.33 3.30 20.16
C VAL A 87 -0.81 3.47 18.72
N TRP A 88 -1.86 2.75 18.32
CA TRP A 88 -2.48 2.87 17.01
C TRP A 88 -2.90 4.30 16.67
N ASN A 89 -3.56 4.97 17.63
CA ASN A 89 -3.99 6.35 17.50
C ASN A 89 -2.82 7.32 17.54
N LYS A 90 -1.84 7.12 18.43
CA LYS A 90 -0.63 7.95 18.54
C LYS A 90 0.15 7.99 17.23
N GLU A 91 0.24 6.87 16.53
CA GLU A 91 0.95 6.81 15.27
C GLU A 91 0.08 7.16 14.05
N SER A 92 -1.20 7.51 14.24
CA SER A 92 -2.18 7.83 13.19
C SER A 92 -2.22 6.78 12.07
N MET A 93 -2.23 5.50 12.44
CA MET A 93 -2.11 4.39 11.49
C MET A 93 -3.20 4.37 10.42
N GLN A 94 -4.43 4.73 10.80
CA GLN A 94 -5.56 4.77 9.86
C GLN A 94 -5.30 5.75 8.71
N SER A 95 -4.83 6.96 9.03
CA SER A 95 -4.51 7.97 8.03
C SER A 95 -3.38 7.53 7.09
N LYS A 96 -2.33 6.90 7.65
CA LYS A 96 -1.21 6.34 6.86
C LYS A 96 -1.67 5.23 5.92
N TRP A 97 -2.56 4.36 6.39
CA TRP A 97 -3.16 3.32 5.55
C TRP A 97 -3.97 3.96 4.41
N ASP A 98 -4.88 4.88 4.72
CA ASP A 98 -5.77 5.50 3.73
C ASP A 98 -5.01 6.32 2.67
N ALA A 99 -3.86 6.88 3.03
CA ALA A 99 -2.97 7.55 2.08
C ALA A 99 -2.34 6.58 1.05
N THR A 100 -2.22 5.30 1.39
CA THR A 100 -1.53 4.29 0.58
C THR A 100 -2.29 4.00 -0.73
N SER A 101 -1.54 3.78 -1.82
CA SER A 101 -2.13 3.44 -3.13
C SER A 101 -2.99 2.18 -3.08
N TRP A 102 -2.64 1.23 -2.22
CA TRP A 102 -3.40 0.01 -1.98
C TRP A 102 -4.77 0.27 -1.35
N ALA A 103 -4.84 1.06 -0.27
CA ALA A 103 -6.12 1.43 0.35
C ALA A 103 -7.02 2.18 -0.64
N LYS A 104 -6.45 3.15 -1.39
CA LYS A 104 -7.15 3.87 -2.46
C LYS A 104 -7.70 2.93 -3.54
N LYS A 105 -6.95 1.89 -3.92
CA LYS A 105 -7.43 0.86 -4.87
C LYS A 105 -8.58 0.05 -4.30
N ILE A 106 -8.52 -0.34 -3.02
CA ILE A 106 -9.60 -1.07 -2.34
C ILE A 106 -10.87 -0.20 -2.29
N ALA A 107 -10.75 1.06 -1.86
CA ALA A 107 -11.85 2.01 -1.81
C ALA A 107 -12.48 2.23 -3.18
N ASN A 108 -11.66 2.46 -4.22
CA ASN A 108 -12.12 2.61 -5.60
C ASN A 108 -12.84 1.35 -6.12
N LYS A 109 -12.38 0.16 -5.73
CA LYS A 109 -13.05 -1.10 -6.09
C LYS A 109 -14.41 -1.21 -5.41
N SER A 110 -14.51 -0.81 -4.14
CA SER A 110 -15.79 -0.77 -3.41
C SER A 110 -16.76 0.22 -4.05
N LEU A 111 -16.31 1.45 -4.32
CA LEU A 111 -17.12 2.49 -4.96
C LEU A 111 -17.62 2.03 -6.34
N ARG A 112 -16.75 1.43 -7.16
CA ARG A 112 -17.14 0.93 -8.49
C ARG A 112 -18.20 -0.16 -8.44
N LYS A 113 -18.22 -0.97 -7.38
CA LYS A 113 -19.27 -1.97 -7.16
C LYS A 113 -20.61 -1.32 -6.80
N SER A 114 -20.60 -0.21 -6.07
CA SER A 114 -21.81 0.48 -5.64
C SER A 114 -22.37 1.50 -6.65
N LEU A 115 -21.67 1.78 -7.76
CA LEU A 115 -22.14 2.75 -8.76
C LEU A 115 -23.45 2.30 -9.41
N SER A 116 -24.43 3.21 -9.46
CA SER A 116 -25.64 3.04 -10.26
C SER A 116 -25.33 3.15 -11.76
N ASP A 117 -26.26 2.69 -12.61
CA ASP A 117 -26.10 2.80 -14.07
C ASP A 117 -25.93 4.26 -14.53
N PHE A 118 -26.73 5.16 -13.96
CA PHE A 118 -26.64 6.59 -14.25
C PHE A 118 -25.27 7.18 -13.87
N ASP A 119 -24.68 6.74 -12.75
CA ASP A 119 -23.34 7.19 -12.36
C ASP A 119 -22.25 6.65 -13.28
N ARG A 120 -22.42 5.44 -13.83
CA ARG A 120 -21.51 4.90 -14.85
C ARG A 120 -21.57 5.73 -16.13
N PHE A 121 -22.75 6.16 -16.55
CA PHE A 121 -22.92 7.06 -17.69
C PHE A 121 -22.22 8.42 -17.46
N LYS A 122 -22.44 9.06 -16.30
CA LYS A 122 -21.74 10.30 -15.93
C LYS A 122 -20.23 10.14 -15.95
N LEU A 123 -19.73 9.06 -15.35
CA LEU A 123 -18.31 8.74 -15.30
C LEU A 123 -17.73 8.51 -16.71
N MET A 124 -18.48 7.86 -17.60
CA MET A 124 -18.09 7.67 -19.00
C MET A 124 -17.96 9.02 -19.74
N LYS A 125 -18.94 9.90 -19.62
CA LYS A 125 -18.90 11.25 -20.22
C LYS A 125 -17.75 12.09 -19.67
N ALA A 126 -17.54 12.08 -18.35
CA ALA A 126 -16.42 12.78 -17.73
C ALA A 126 -15.05 12.24 -18.21
N LYS A 127 -14.90 10.92 -18.37
CA LYS A 127 -13.69 10.32 -18.94
C LYS A 127 -13.47 10.71 -20.40
N GLN A 128 -14.53 10.76 -21.21
CA GLN A 128 -14.43 11.16 -22.62
C GLN A 128 -13.90 12.60 -22.73
N ALA A 129 -14.44 13.53 -21.94
CA ALA A 129 -13.98 14.91 -21.90
C ALA A 129 -12.51 15.01 -21.47
N ARG A 130 -12.13 14.32 -20.38
CA ARG A 130 -10.73 14.27 -19.90
C ARG A 130 -9.77 13.71 -20.95
N ASN A 131 -10.12 12.59 -21.59
CA ASN A 131 -9.25 11.93 -22.56
C ASN A 131 -9.02 12.79 -23.80
N ARG A 132 -10.04 13.57 -24.22
CA ARG A 132 -9.91 14.53 -25.32
C ARG A 132 -8.85 15.59 -25.01
N LEU A 133 -8.89 16.18 -23.81
CA LEU A 133 -7.90 17.19 -23.37
C LEU A 133 -6.49 16.59 -23.26
N ILE A 134 -6.36 15.39 -22.68
CA ILE A 134 -5.08 14.68 -22.59
C ILE A 134 -4.51 14.39 -23.98
N ALA A 135 -5.33 13.94 -24.94
CA ALA A 135 -4.87 13.62 -26.28
C ALA A 135 -4.32 14.87 -27.01
N ILE A 136 -5.00 16.01 -26.86
CA ILE A 136 -4.54 17.29 -27.42
C ILE A 136 -3.18 17.67 -26.83
N GLU A 137 -3.06 17.66 -25.50
CA GLU A 137 -1.84 18.09 -24.82
C GLU A 137 -0.67 17.13 -25.05
N CYS A 138 -0.90 15.82 -24.94
CA CYS A 138 0.10 14.82 -25.30
C CYS A 138 0.53 14.91 -26.77
N GLY A 139 -0.38 15.29 -27.67
CA GLY A 139 -0.05 15.55 -29.06
C GLY A 139 0.95 16.69 -29.23
N LYS A 140 0.76 17.81 -28.52
CA LYS A 140 1.69 18.95 -28.50
C LYS A 140 3.05 18.55 -27.93
N LEU A 141 3.08 17.90 -26.77
CA LEU A 141 4.31 17.44 -26.11
C LEU A 141 5.10 16.46 -26.99
N LYS A 142 4.42 15.54 -27.68
CA LYS A 142 5.08 14.61 -28.62
C LYS A 142 5.69 15.34 -29.83
N LYS A 143 5.00 16.35 -30.38
CA LYS A 143 5.54 17.17 -31.48
C LYS A 143 6.78 17.95 -31.02
N GLN A 144 6.74 18.56 -29.84
CA GLN A 144 7.89 19.25 -29.24
C GLN A 144 9.06 18.31 -28.98
N ALA A 145 8.81 17.12 -28.42
CA ALA A 145 9.85 16.13 -28.16
C ALA A 145 10.52 15.59 -29.44
N LYS A 146 9.77 15.48 -30.55
CA LYS A 146 10.33 15.14 -31.86
C LYS A 146 11.21 16.25 -32.45
N LYS A 147 10.89 17.52 -32.16
CA LYS A 147 11.66 18.69 -32.60
C LYS A 147 12.93 18.91 -31.76
N ALA A 148 12.93 18.48 -30.50
CA ALA A 148 14.08 18.58 -29.62
C ALA A 148 15.21 17.64 -30.07
N PRO A 149 16.49 18.07 -30.02
CA PRO A 149 17.63 17.22 -30.35
C PRO A 149 17.70 16.02 -29.39
N ALA A 150 18.13 14.86 -29.90
CA ALA A 150 18.25 13.65 -29.10
C ALA A 150 19.18 13.87 -27.90
N LYS A 151 18.73 13.53 -26.69
CA LYS A 151 19.59 13.56 -25.51
C LYS A 151 20.78 12.62 -25.76
N PRO A 152 22.03 13.06 -25.53
CA PRO A 152 23.20 12.23 -25.79
C PRO A 152 23.11 10.92 -24.99
N LEU A 153 23.39 9.80 -25.67
CA LEU A 153 23.43 8.49 -25.03
C LEU A 153 24.45 8.54 -23.89
N ARG A 154 24.03 8.16 -22.69
CA ARG A 154 24.87 8.15 -21.51
C ARG A 154 25.92 7.05 -21.65
N VAL A 155 27.10 7.37 -22.19
CA VAL A 155 28.21 6.43 -22.32
C VAL A 155 28.68 6.05 -20.92
N ARG A 156 28.62 4.75 -20.61
CA ARG A 156 29.07 4.20 -19.33
C ARG A 156 30.59 4.07 -19.42
N LYS A 157 31.36 4.99 -18.82
CA LYS A 157 32.84 4.90 -18.79
C LYS A 157 33.25 3.55 -18.18
N ARG A 158 33.91 2.69 -18.96
CA ARG A 158 34.62 1.51 -18.44
C ARG A 158 35.80 2.04 -17.62
N LYS A 159 35.87 1.67 -16.34
CA LYS A 159 37.05 1.94 -15.50
C LYS A 159 38.18 1.03 -16.01
N SER A 160 39.33 1.64 -16.29
CA SER A 160 40.62 0.99 -16.56
C SER A 160 41.09 0.19 -15.36
#